data_AF-A0A962NFG9-F1
#
_entry.id   AF-A0A962NFG9-F1
#
_cell.length_a   1.000
_cell.length_b   1.000
_cell.length_c   1.000
_cell.angle_alpha   90.00
_cell.angle_beta   90.00
_cell.angle_gamma   90.00
#
_symmetry.space_group_name_H-M   'P 1'
#
loop_
_entity.id
_entity.type
_entity.pdbx_description
1 polymer ?
#
loop_
_entity_poly.entity_id
_entity_poly.type
_entity_poly.pdbx_seq_one_letter_code
_entity_poly.pdbx_strand_id
1 'polypeptide(L)'
;YLNFMRQFRTLRFMGMSGITRNERQVSWTRRANLQEATWSGGYGERGIPVEVMVDLANRLNANAWFNIPHLADQDYIQQFARYVARNLRPNLKAYIEYSNEMWNTAFSQAQYAQREGYRDQLDADPLLAGLKFYSFRSLQVFRTWDQAFQGNRQRLVRVLSGWAGNPATTAPILTGSNVYRETDAFAIAPYFYASQEALMQVRSVDDVFRLINDPQQHYSVDNTLNIVNKHAEILKPYKIPLVAYEGGQHLVHYGTQSKRQHPNPILAAANRDPRMEQAYIRLLQDFRQAGGTLFMAFSSPRINGHYGFWGIKEYLNEPPAQTPKYRALTRF
;
A
#
# COMPACT_ATOMS: atom_id res chain seq x y z
N TYR A 1 12.85 16.00 -8.62
CA TYR A 1 11.97 14.82 -8.43
C TYR A 1 12.57 13.53 -9.00
N LEU A 2 12.80 13.42 -10.31
CA LEU A 2 13.30 12.16 -10.93
C LEU A 2 14.61 11.65 -10.31
N ASN A 3 15.57 12.53 -10.00
CA ASN A 3 16.83 12.14 -9.34
C ASN A 3 16.61 11.43 -8.00
N PHE A 4 15.62 11.88 -7.22
CA PHE A 4 15.25 11.22 -5.96
C PHE A 4 14.59 9.85 -6.23
N MET A 5 13.68 9.80 -7.20
CA MET A 5 12.91 8.57 -7.48
C MET A 5 13.75 7.44 -8.11
N ARG A 6 14.89 7.74 -8.74
CA ARG A 6 15.78 6.76 -9.40
C ARG A 6 16.32 5.67 -8.47
N GLN A 7 16.24 5.87 -7.16
CA GLN A 7 16.70 4.91 -6.16
C GLN A 7 15.70 3.79 -5.89
N PHE A 8 14.43 3.96 -6.30
CA PHE A 8 13.38 2.99 -6.06
C PHE A 8 13.14 2.13 -7.31
N ARG A 9 13.11 0.82 -7.12
CA ARG A 9 12.93 -0.15 -8.22
C ARG A 9 11.48 -0.47 -8.56
N THR A 10 10.55 -0.07 -7.70
CA THR A 10 9.11 -0.28 -7.91
C THR A 10 8.35 0.95 -7.42
N LEU A 11 7.36 1.39 -8.20
CA LEU A 11 6.50 2.53 -7.91
C LEU A 11 5.06 2.03 -7.76
N ARG A 12 4.42 2.31 -6.61
CA ARG A 12 3.00 2.05 -6.42
C ARG A 12 2.21 3.32 -6.67
N PHE A 13 1.33 3.27 -7.65
CA PHE A 13 0.64 4.44 -8.18
C PHE A 13 -0.70 4.76 -7.51
N MET A 14 -1.10 4.05 -6.45
CA MET A 14 -2.37 4.25 -5.73
C MET A 14 -2.73 5.73 -5.48
N GLY A 15 -1.77 6.51 -4.96
CA GLY A 15 -1.98 7.93 -4.69
C GLY A 15 -2.14 8.78 -5.95
N MET A 16 -1.37 8.46 -7.01
CA MET A 16 -1.40 9.15 -8.30
C MET A 16 -2.67 8.82 -9.09
N SER A 17 -3.14 7.57 -9.07
CA SER A 17 -4.33 7.14 -9.80
C SER A 17 -5.64 7.62 -9.17
N GLY A 18 -5.61 8.09 -7.92
CA GLY A 18 -6.77 8.70 -7.27
C GLY A 18 -7.91 7.73 -6.95
N ILE A 19 -7.62 6.44 -6.87
CA ILE A 19 -8.64 5.37 -6.75
C ILE A 19 -9.26 5.22 -5.36
N THR A 20 -8.61 5.77 -4.32
CA THR A 20 -9.08 5.66 -2.93
C THR A 20 -10.18 6.66 -2.63
N ARG A 21 -11.26 6.22 -1.97
CA ARG A 21 -12.47 7.02 -1.71
C ARG A 21 -13.10 7.58 -2.99
N ASN A 22 -13.05 6.79 -4.07
CA ASN A 22 -13.63 7.16 -5.37
C ASN A 22 -14.95 6.42 -5.60
N GLU A 23 -16.07 7.10 -5.37
CA GLU A 23 -17.42 6.52 -5.49
C GLU A 23 -18.03 6.68 -6.89
N ARG A 24 -17.26 7.19 -7.85
CA ARG A 24 -17.74 7.36 -9.22
C ARG A 24 -17.45 6.10 -10.02
N GLN A 25 -18.43 5.66 -10.82
CA GLN A 25 -18.17 4.66 -11.85
C GLN A 25 -17.10 5.20 -12.81
N VAL A 26 -16.06 4.41 -13.04
CA VAL A 26 -14.93 4.82 -13.87
C VAL A 26 -15.00 4.03 -15.18
N SER A 27 -15.30 4.74 -16.27
CA SER A 27 -15.18 4.22 -17.64
C SER A 27 -13.91 4.73 -18.30
N TRP A 28 -13.43 4.06 -19.35
CA TRP A 28 -12.20 4.48 -20.06
C TRP A 28 -12.29 5.92 -20.60
N THR A 29 -13.45 6.32 -21.10
CA THR A 29 -13.69 7.65 -21.66
C THR A 29 -13.81 8.77 -20.63
N ARG A 30 -14.10 8.42 -19.36
CA ARG A 30 -14.28 9.38 -18.25
C ARG A 30 -13.10 9.42 -17.27
N ARG A 31 -12.01 8.69 -17.56
CA ARG A 31 -10.78 8.73 -16.77
C ARG A 31 -10.02 10.05 -16.99
N ALA A 32 -9.13 10.38 -16.05
CA ALA A 32 -8.17 11.46 -16.22
C ALA A 32 -7.34 11.28 -17.50
N ASN A 33 -7.17 12.34 -18.27
CA ASN A 33 -6.47 12.31 -19.55
C ASN A 33 -5.49 13.48 -19.73
N LEU A 34 -4.65 13.40 -20.76
CA LEU A 34 -3.58 14.37 -21.01
C LEU A 34 -4.09 15.77 -21.41
N GLN A 35 -5.36 15.90 -21.82
CA GLN A 35 -5.95 17.17 -22.22
C GLN A 35 -6.50 17.97 -21.04
N GLU A 36 -6.58 17.37 -19.84
CA GLU A 36 -7.01 18.06 -18.63
C GLU A 36 -5.98 19.10 -18.20
N ALA A 37 -6.46 20.29 -17.81
CA ALA A 37 -5.59 21.37 -17.33
C ALA A 37 -4.88 21.03 -16.00
N THR A 38 -5.45 20.11 -15.22
CA THR A 38 -4.86 19.62 -13.97
C THR A 38 -5.35 18.21 -13.68
N TRP A 39 -4.50 17.43 -13.01
CA TRP A 39 -4.81 16.10 -12.48
C TRP A 39 -4.99 16.09 -10.95
N SER A 40 -4.85 17.28 -10.34
CA SER A 40 -4.99 17.48 -8.89
C SER A 40 -6.45 17.60 -8.48
N GLY A 41 -6.72 17.46 -7.18
CA GLY A 41 -8.07 17.57 -6.62
C GLY A 41 -8.20 16.87 -5.27
N GLY A 42 -9.43 16.84 -4.76
CA GLY A 42 -9.80 16.07 -3.59
C GLY A 42 -9.70 14.56 -3.83
N TYR A 43 -9.82 13.80 -2.74
CA TYR A 43 -10.05 12.35 -2.86
C TYR A 43 -11.31 12.08 -3.67
N GLY A 44 -11.26 11.07 -4.54
CA GLY A 44 -12.36 10.72 -5.45
C GLY A 44 -12.47 11.56 -6.73
N GLU A 45 -11.73 12.67 -6.84
CA GLU A 45 -11.77 13.54 -8.04
C GLU A 45 -10.42 13.68 -8.74
N ARG A 46 -9.31 13.60 -7.99
CA ARG A 46 -7.95 13.62 -8.55
C ARG A 46 -7.65 12.34 -9.30
N GLY A 47 -6.71 12.39 -10.23
CA GLY A 47 -6.18 11.20 -10.91
C GLY A 47 -5.19 11.56 -12.01
N ILE A 48 -4.02 10.95 -12.00
CA ILE A 48 -3.01 11.09 -13.05
C ILE A 48 -3.30 10.04 -14.14
N PRO A 49 -3.25 10.42 -15.43
CA PRO A 49 -3.47 9.49 -16.54
C PRO A 49 -2.48 8.32 -16.54
N VAL A 50 -2.93 7.15 -17.03
CA VAL A 50 -2.08 5.95 -17.12
C VAL A 50 -0.85 6.16 -18.00
N GLU A 51 -0.98 7.00 -19.02
CA GLU A 51 0.09 7.42 -19.91
C GLU A 51 1.27 8.02 -19.13
N VAL A 52 0.98 8.88 -18.15
CA VAL A 52 1.98 9.56 -17.33
C VAL A 52 2.59 8.60 -16.31
N MET A 53 1.78 7.72 -15.72
CA MET A 53 2.27 6.71 -14.78
C MET A 53 3.25 5.74 -15.46
N VAL A 54 2.92 5.29 -16.67
CA VAL A 54 3.78 4.42 -17.49
C VAL A 54 5.05 5.16 -17.96
N ASP A 55 4.92 6.41 -18.43
CA ASP A 55 6.10 7.22 -18.81
C ASP A 55 7.06 7.42 -17.63
N LEU A 56 6.52 7.70 -16.44
CA LEU A 56 7.33 7.84 -15.23
C LEU A 56 8.08 6.55 -14.88
N ALA A 57 7.40 5.40 -14.89
CA ALA A 57 8.01 4.09 -14.67
C ALA A 57 9.12 3.79 -15.69
N ASN A 58 8.85 4.09 -16.97
CA ASN A 58 9.80 3.90 -18.06
C ASN A 58 11.06 4.77 -17.91
N ARG A 59 10.89 6.06 -17.58
CA ARG A 59 12.02 7.00 -17.38
C ARG A 59 12.88 6.65 -16.18
N LEU A 60 12.27 6.11 -15.13
CA LEU A 60 12.96 5.68 -13.91
C LEU A 60 13.51 4.25 -13.99
N ASN A 61 13.14 3.50 -15.04
CA ASN A 61 13.43 2.08 -15.17
C ASN A 61 12.98 1.29 -13.91
N ALA A 62 11.77 1.59 -13.44
CA ALA A 62 11.19 1.03 -12.24
C ALA A 62 9.91 0.25 -12.57
N ASN A 63 9.69 -0.89 -11.90
CA ASN A 63 8.43 -1.62 -12.01
C ASN A 63 7.25 -0.75 -11.59
N ALA A 64 6.07 -1.05 -12.12
CA ALA A 64 4.87 -0.25 -11.91
C ALA A 64 3.79 -1.09 -11.22
N TRP A 65 3.32 -0.65 -10.06
CA TRP A 65 2.18 -1.24 -9.34
C TRP A 65 0.95 -0.36 -9.48
N PHE A 66 -0.04 -0.89 -10.19
CA PHE A 66 -1.30 -0.23 -10.49
C PHE A 66 -2.42 -0.78 -9.61
N ASN A 67 -3.29 0.13 -9.17
CA ASN A 67 -4.52 -0.17 -8.46
C ASN A 67 -5.70 0.17 -9.36
N ILE A 68 -6.60 -0.78 -9.57
CA ILE A 68 -7.82 -0.58 -10.37
C ILE A 68 -8.94 -0.02 -9.48
N PRO A 69 -9.66 1.05 -9.88
CA PRO A 69 -10.83 1.51 -9.13
C PRO A 69 -11.85 0.40 -8.90
N HIS A 70 -12.44 0.31 -7.71
CA HIS A 70 -13.44 -0.71 -7.39
C HIS A 70 -14.73 -0.61 -8.24
N LEU A 71 -15.06 0.59 -8.74
CA LEU A 71 -16.20 0.82 -9.65
C LEU A 71 -15.77 0.96 -11.12
N ALA A 72 -14.57 0.48 -11.48
CA ALA A 72 -14.15 0.44 -12.87
C ALA A 72 -14.99 -0.56 -13.67
N ASP A 73 -15.48 -0.14 -14.83
CA ASP A 73 -16.16 -1.04 -15.76
C ASP A 73 -15.17 -1.95 -16.52
N GLN A 74 -15.72 -2.93 -17.24
CA GLN A 74 -14.91 -3.91 -17.95
C GLN A 74 -14.07 -3.27 -19.07
N ASP A 75 -14.57 -2.24 -19.75
CA ASP A 75 -13.83 -1.53 -20.81
C ASP A 75 -12.62 -0.79 -20.21
N TYR A 76 -12.80 -0.07 -19.10
CA TYR A 76 -11.70 0.57 -18.38
C TYR A 76 -10.59 -0.43 -18.06
N ILE A 77 -10.94 -1.58 -17.47
CA ILE A 77 -9.96 -2.59 -17.07
C ILE A 77 -9.22 -3.14 -18.30
N GLN A 78 -9.94 -3.45 -19.39
CA GLN A 78 -9.35 -3.97 -20.62
C GLN A 78 -8.41 -2.95 -21.29
N GLN A 79 -8.85 -1.70 -21.46
CA GLN A 79 -8.07 -0.67 -22.12
C GLN A 79 -6.85 -0.29 -21.30
N PHE A 80 -6.98 -0.21 -19.97
CA PHE A 80 -5.84 0.04 -19.07
C PHE A 80 -4.80 -1.07 -19.19
N ALA A 81 -5.24 -2.34 -19.10
CA ALA A 81 -4.34 -3.49 -19.23
C ALA A 81 -3.62 -3.51 -20.59
N ARG A 82 -4.35 -3.28 -21.70
CA ARG A 82 -3.78 -3.19 -23.06
C ARG A 82 -2.77 -2.05 -23.17
N TYR A 83 -3.08 -0.88 -22.61
CA TYR A 83 -2.17 0.26 -22.64
C TYR A 83 -0.87 -0.06 -21.91
N VAL A 84 -0.95 -0.61 -20.69
CA VAL A 84 0.25 -0.94 -19.90
C VAL A 84 1.07 -2.06 -20.58
N ALA A 85 0.43 -3.12 -21.07
CA ALA A 85 1.12 -4.22 -21.75
C ALA A 85 1.95 -3.74 -22.95
N ARG A 86 1.40 -2.80 -23.72
CA ARG A 86 2.04 -2.22 -24.92
C ARG A 86 3.12 -1.19 -24.60
N ASN A 87 2.89 -0.32 -23.61
CA ASN A 87 3.70 0.89 -23.42
C ASN A 87 4.70 0.81 -22.27
N LEU A 88 4.51 -0.08 -21.29
CA LEU A 88 5.51 -0.30 -20.25
C LEU A 88 6.73 -0.99 -20.88
N ARG A 89 7.95 -0.57 -20.51
CA ARG A 89 9.19 -1.15 -21.06
C ARG A 89 9.26 -2.67 -20.84
N PRO A 90 9.76 -3.45 -21.82
CA PRO A 90 9.76 -4.92 -21.76
C PRO A 90 10.50 -5.53 -20.56
N ASN A 91 11.52 -4.86 -20.03
CA ASN A 91 12.30 -5.32 -18.88
C ASN A 91 11.62 -5.02 -17.52
N LEU A 92 10.51 -4.30 -17.51
CA LEU A 92 9.77 -3.90 -16.31
C LEU A 92 8.56 -4.80 -16.09
N LYS A 93 8.24 -5.02 -14.82
CA LYS A 93 7.04 -5.72 -14.37
C LYS A 93 5.90 -4.76 -14.07
N ALA A 94 4.68 -5.19 -14.39
CA ALA A 94 3.43 -4.58 -13.95
C ALA A 94 2.85 -5.41 -12.80
N TYR A 95 2.70 -4.80 -11.63
CA TYR A 95 1.94 -5.36 -10.52
C TYR A 95 0.50 -4.86 -10.62
N ILE A 96 -0.47 -5.76 -10.50
CA ILE A 96 -1.89 -5.43 -10.61
C ILE A 96 -2.62 -5.82 -9.33
N GLU A 97 -3.33 -4.85 -8.76
CA GLU A 97 -4.17 -5.02 -7.58
C GLU A 97 -5.57 -4.43 -7.86
N TYR A 98 -6.61 -5.15 -7.49
CA TYR A 98 -7.97 -4.62 -7.51
C TYR A 98 -8.19 -3.73 -6.29
N SER A 99 -8.38 -2.42 -6.51
CA SER A 99 -8.65 -1.42 -5.47
C SER A 99 -7.55 -1.30 -4.41
N ASN A 100 -7.87 -0.74 -3.23
CA ASN A 100 -6.99 -0.56 -2.08
C ASN A 100 -7.72 -0.91 -0.78
N GLU A 101 -7.11 -1.71 0.08
CA GLU A 101 -7.61 -2.02 1.44
C GLU A 101 -9.10 -2.37 1.47
N MET A 102 -9.51 -3.37 0.70
CA MET A 102 -10.91 -3.81 0.60
C MET A 102 -11.47 -4.42 1.90
N TRP A 103 -10.63 -4.52 2.93
CA TRP A 103 -10.96 -4.91 4.29
C TRP A 103 -11.28 -3.72 5.22
N ASN A 104 -10.91 -2.48 4.84
CA ASN A 104 -10.94 -1.31 5.72
C ASN A 104 -12.18 -0.43 5.46
N THR A 105 -13.24 -0.60 6.26
CA THR A 105 -14.52 0.11 6.11
C THR A 105 -14.47 1.61 6.37
N ALA A 106 -13.32 2.16 6.79
CA ALA A 106 -13.07 3.60 6.75
C ALA A 106 -13.02 4.15 5.31
N PHE A 107 -12.91 3.28 4.30
CA PHE A 107 -12.96 3.60 2.89
C PHE A 107 -14.20 3.03 2.18
N SER A 108 -14.74 3.80 1.23
CA SER A 108 -15.97 3.45 0.50
C SER A 108 -15.84 2.14 -0.29
N GLN A 109 -14.64 1.83 -0.79
CA GLN A 109 -14.41 0.59 -1.54
C GLN A 109 -14.60 -0.69 -0.70
N ALA A 110 -14.23 -0.68 0.58
CA ALA A 110 -14.44 -1.83 1.46
C ALA A 110 -15.91 -1.96 1.85
N GLN A 111 -16.59 -0.83 2.08
CA GLN A 111 -18.04 -0.83 2.30
C GLN A 111 -18.78 -1.37 1.08
N TYR A 112 -18.37 -1.00 -0.14
CA TYR A 112 -18.87 -1.57 -1.38
C TYR A 112 -18.65 -3.09 -1.43
N ALA A 113 -17.45 -3.56 -1.11
CA ALA A 113 -17.15 -4.99 -1.09
C ALA A 113 -18.09 -5.77 -0.16
N GLN A 114 -18.30 -5.28 1.07
CA GLN A 114 -19.20 -5.93 2.03
C GLN A 114 -20.64 -5.95 1.53
N ARG A 115 -21.13 -4.83 0.96
CA ARG A 115 -22.49 -4.77 0.39
C ARG A 115 -22.70 -5.77 -0.74
N GLU A 116 -21.78 -5.82 -1.70
CA GLU A 116 -21.89 -6.75 -2.83
C GLU A 116 -21.72 -8.21 -2.39
N GLY A 117 -20.76 -8.49 -1.51
CA GLY A 117 -20.56 -9.84 -0.97
C GLY A 117 -21.77 -10.35 -0.21
N TYR A 118 -22.45 -9.48 0.55
CA TYR A 118 -23.69 -9.82 1.24
C TYR A 118 -24.86 -10.02 0.27
N ARG A 119 -25.00 -9.15 -0.74
CA ARG A 119 -26.01 -9.28 -1.80
C ARG A 119 -25.85 -10.62 -2.54
N ASP A 120 -24.62 -11.01 -2.81
CA ASP A 120 -24.27 -12.24 -3.53
C ASP A 120 -24.23 -13.48 -2.59
N GLN A 121 -24.60 -13.31 -1.31
CA GLN A 121 -24.68 -14.38 -0.29
C GLN A 121 -23.37 -15.17 -0.11
N LEU A 122 -22.22 -14.50 -0.21
CA LEU A 122 -20.91 -15.15 -0.15
C LEU A 122 -20.51 -15.61 1.27
N ASP A 123 -21.04 -14.95 2.29
CA ASP A 123 -20.89 -15.30 3.71
C ASP A 123 -21.99 -14.63 4.55
N ALA A 124 -22.25 -15.14 5.75
CA ALA A 124 -23.14 -14.51 6.71
C ALA A 124 -22.45 -13.36 7.48
N ASP A 125 -21.12 -13.46 7.69
CA ASP A 125 -20.34 -12.38 8.27
C ASP A 125 -20.03 -11.30 7.20
N PRO A 126 -20.38 -10.02 7.42
CA PRO A 126 -20.19 -8.97 6.42
C PRO A 126 -18.73 -8.77 6.00
N LEU A 127 -17.76 -8.92 6.91
CA LEU A 127 -16.35 -8.81 6.58
C LEU A 127 -15.95 -9.96 5.66
N LEU A 128 -16.23 -11.21 6.04
CA LEU A 128 -15.91 -12.38 5.22
C LEU A 128 -16.60 -12.34 3.85
N ALA A 129 -17.85 -11.90 3.78
CA ALA A 129 -18.58 -11.71 2.54
C ALA A 129 -17.86 -10.71 1.62
N GLY A 130 -17.44 -9.56 2.18
CA GLY A 130 -16.66 -8.56 1.46
C GLY A 130 -15.29 -9.04 1.00
N LEU A 131 -14.58 -9.81 1.84
CA LEU A 131 -13.29 -10.40 1.48
C LEU A 131 -13.43 -11.40 0.32
N LYS A 132 -14.45 -12.26 0.34
CA LYS A 132 -14.73 -13.20 -0.75
C LYS A 132 -15.13 -12.49 -2.04
N PHE A 133 -15.92 -11.41 -1.95
CA PHE A 133 -16.25 -10.57 -3.10
C PHE A 133 -14.98 -9.91 -3.69
N TYR A 134 -14.10 -9.41 -2.82
CA TYR A 134 -12.80 -8.90 -3.23
C TYR A 134 -11.98 -9.94 -3.99
N SER A 135 -11.93 -11.19 -3.51
CA SER A 135 -11.26 -12.30 -4.19
C SER A 135 -11.86 -12.58 -5.57
N PHE A 136 -13.18 -12.64 -5.66
CA PHE A 136 -13.92 -12.85 -6.91
C PHE A 136 -13.61 -11.76 -7.95
N ARG A 137 -13.70 -10.49 -7.55
CA ARG A 137 -13.41 -9.36 -8.45
C ARG A 137 -11.93 -9.29 -8.84
N SER A 138 -11.02 -9.59 -7.91
CA SER A 138 -9.58 -9.67 -8.22
C SER A 138 -9.29 -10.72 -9.28
N LEU A 139 -9.92 -11.90 -9.19
CA LEU A 139 -9.81 -12.95 -10.19
C LEU A 139 -10.24 -12.48 -11.60
N GLN A 140 -11.32 -11.70 -11.70
CA GLN A 140 -11.78 -11.14 -12.98
C GLN A 140 -10.81 -10.10 -13.55
N VAL A 141 -10.24 -9.24 -12.69
CA VAL A 141 -9.20 -8.28 -13.08
C VAL A 141 -7.96 -9.03 -13.57
N PHE A 142 -7.49 -10.03 -12.81
CA PHE A 142 -6.34 -10.85 -13.13
C PHE A 142 -6.47 -11.50 -14.50
N ARG A 143 -7.60 -12.14 -14.81
CA ARG A 143 -7.84 -12.77 -16.11
C ARG A 143 -7.85 -11.77 -17.26
N THR A 144 -8.40 -10.58 -17.04
CA THR A 144 -8.38 -9.50 -18.05
C THR A 144 -6.94 -9.04 -18.33
N TRP A 145 -6.13 -8.91 -17.29
CA TRP A 145 -4.71 -8.55 -17.43
C TRP A 145 -3.88 -9.68 -18.04
N ASP A 146 -4.14 -10.94 -17.68
CA ASP A 146 -3.51 -12.11 -18.30
C ASP A 146 -3.74 -12.13 -19.82
N GLN A 147 -4.95 -11.80 -20.28
CA GLN A 147 -5.26 -11.65 -21.71
C GLN A 147 -4.45 -10.53 -22.38
N ALA A 148 -4.32 -9.36 -21.74
CA ALA A 148 -3.56 -8.25 -22.28
C ALA A 148 -2.04 -8.53 -22.33
N PHE A 149 -1.54 -9.36 -21.41
CA PHE A 149 -0.13 -9.75 -21.30
C PHE A 149 0.18 -11.10 -21.97
N GLN A 150 -0.71 -11.63 -22.82
CA GLN A 150 -0.44 -12.84 -23.60
C GLN A 150 0.89 -12.73 -24.36
N GLY A 151 1.71 -13.78 -24.30
CA GLY A 151 3.08 -13.80 -24.85
C GLY A 151 4.14 -13.09 -23.98
N ASN A 152 3.74 -12.39 -22.91
CA ASN A 152 4.63 -11.65 -22.01
C ASN A 152 4.25 -11.82 -20.53
N ARG A 153 3.64 -12.96 -20.17
CA ARG A 153 3.06 -13.21 -18.86
C ARG A 153 4.03 -13.02 -17.69
N GLN A 154 5.31 -13.32 -17.90
CA GLN A 154 6.40 -13.13 -16.93
C GLN A 154 6.57 -11.68 -16.44
N ARG A 155 6.01 -10.70 -17.17
CA ARG A 155 6.01 -9.28 -16.81
C ARG A 155 4.85 -8.89 -15.90
N LEU A 156 3.84 -9.75 -15.72
CA LEU A 156 2.68 -9.48 -14.89
C LEU A 156 2.84 -10.12 -13.50
N VAL A 157 2.51 -9.36 -12.46
CA VAL A 157 2.42 -9.84 -11.07
C VAL A 157 1.02 -9.53 -10.53
N ARG A 158 0.22 -10.56 -10.31
CA ARG A 158 -1.14 -10.45 -9.74
C ARG A 158 -1.07 -10.40 -8.23
N VAL A 159 -1.55 -9.31 -7.64
CA VAL A 159 -1.41 -9.03 -6.20
C VAL A 159 -2.76 -9.01 -5.51
N LEU A 160 -2.90 -9.83 -4.47
CA LEU A 160 -3.95 -9.69 -3.45
C LEU A 160 -3.40 -8.93 -2.25
N SER A 161 -4.26 -8.23 -1.52
CA SER A 161 -3.87 -7.54 -0.28
C SER A 161 -4.79 -7.87 0.89
N GLY A 162 -4.24 -7.86 2.10
CA GLY A 162 -4.94 -8.23 3.34
C GLY A 162 -4.66 -7.29 4.50
N TRP A 163 -5.38 -7.51 5.60
CA TRP A 163 -5.25 -6.71 6.81
C TRP A 163 -4.06 -7.21 7.63
N ALA A 164 -2.97 -6.43 7.68
CA ALA A 164 -1.79 -6.77 8.46
C ALA A 164 -2.13 -7.16 9.91
N GLY A 165 -2.79 -6.26 10.65
CA GLY A 165 -3.18 -6.47 12.05
C GLY A 165 -4.20 -7.59 12.30
N ASN A 166 -4.76 -8.21 11.26
CA ASN A 166 -5.69 -9.33 11.40
C ASN A 166 -5.34 -10.47 10.43
N PRO A 167 -4.34 -11.32 10.77
CA PRO A 167 -3.95 -12.47 9.94
C PRO A 167 -5.08 -13.45 9.62
N ALA A 168 -6.14 -13.50 10.43
CA ALA A 168 -7.29 -14.37 10.17
C ALA A 168 -8.04 -14.01 8.87
N THR A 169 -7.86 -12.80 8.35
CA THR A 169 -8.46 -12.37 7.07
C THR A 169 -7.75 -12.94 5.84
N THR A 170 -6.50 -13.41 5.97
CA THR A 170 -5.67 -13.84 4.83
C THR A 170 -6.22 -15.09 4.16
N ALA A 171 -6.55 -16.13 4.93
CA ALA A 171 -7.06 -17.39 4.38
C ALA A 171 -8.42 -17.24 3.65
N PRO A 172 -9.41 -16.49 4.19
CA PRO A 172 -10.64 -16.18 3.46
C PRO A 172 -10.41 -15.46 2.12
N ILE A 173 -9.46 -14.51 2.07
CA ILE A 173 -9.11 -13.82 0.82
C ILE A 173 -8.52 -14.81 -0.19
N LEU A 174 -7.57 -15.64 0.22
CA LEU A 174 -6.90 -16.59 -0.68
C LEU A 174 -7.88 -17.63 -1.24
N THR A 175 -8.74 -18.18 -0.37
CA THR A 175 -9.64 -19.29 -0.73
C THR A 175 -10.94 -18.82 -1.40
N GLY A 176 -11.32 -17.54 -1.25
CA GLY A 176 -12.42 -16.93 -2.00
C GLY A 176 -12.25 -17.16 -3.51
N SER A 177 -13.22 -17.83 -4.14
CA SER A 177 -13.15 -18.25 -5.55
C SER A 177 -11.88 -19.03 -5.95
N ASN A 178 -11.15 -19.62 -4.98
CA ASN A 178 -9.82 -20.21 -5.16
C ASN A 178 -8.81 -19.27 -5.86
N VAL A 179 -8.92 -17.96 -5.62
CA VAL A 179 -8.09 -16.93 -6.29
C VAL A 179 -6.58 -17.11 -6.04
N TYR A 180 -6.19 -17.81 -4.97
CA TYR A 180 -4.78 -18.18 -4.71
C TYR A 180 -4.09 -18.86 -5.90
N ARG A 181 -4.83 -19.60 -6.74
CA ARG A 181 -4.29 -20.27 -7.94
C ARG A 181 -3.85 -19.29 -9.02
N GLU A 182 -4.42 -18.09 -8.98
CA GLU A 182 -4.18 -16.98 -9.90
C GLU A 182 -3.54 -15.79 -9.18
N THR A 183 -2.83 -16.01 -8.07
CA THR A 183 -2.15 -14.98 -7.29
C THR A 183 -0.65 -15.19 -7.31
N ASP A 184 0.09 -14.12 -7.60
CA ASP A 184 1.56 -14.17 -7.71
C ASP A 184 2.26 -13.52 -6.50
N ALA A 185 1.56 -12.70 -5.72
CA ALA A 185 2.02 -12.13 -4.46
C ALA A 185 0.84 -11.76 -3.55
N PHE A 186 1.06 -11.83 -2.23
CA PHE A 186 0.11 -11.35 -1.23
C PHE A 186 0.72 -10.19 -0.45
N ALA A 187 -0.02 -9.11 -0.32
CA ALA A 187 0.46 -7.85 0.21
C ALA A 187 -0.17 -7.49 1.56
N ILE A 188 0.64 -6.98 2.48
CA ILE A 188 0.17 -6.43 3.77
C ILE A 188 0.74 -5.03 4.00
N ALA A 189 0.28 -4.34 5.05
CA ALA A 189 0.79 -3.04 5.50
C ALA A 189 1.43 -3.14 6.90
N PRO A 190 2.71 -3.55 7.03
CA PRO A 190 3.37 -3.63 8.32
C PRO A 190 3.75 -2.22 8.81
N TYR A 191 2.98 -1.75 9.80
CA TYR A 191 3.29 -0.52 10.53
C TYR A 191 3.72 -0.84 11.96
N PHE A 192 4.71 -0.10 12.48
CA PHE A 192 5.04 -0.10 13.91
C PHE A 192 4.67 1.24 14.55
N TYR A 193 4.12 1.18 15.77
CA TYR A 193 3.65 2.30 16.57
C TYR A 193 3.22 1.85 17.98
N ALA A 194 2.70 2.79 18.78
CA ALA A 194 2.13 2.52 20.10
C ALA A 194 0.65 2.91 20.16
N SER A 195 -0.09 2.42 21.16
CA SER A 195 -1.52 2.73 21.33
C SER A 195 -1.76 4.24 21.44
N GLN A 196 -2.96 4.70 21.11
CA GLN A 196 -3.30 6.14 21.19
C GLN A 196 -3.14 6.66 22.62
N GLU A 197 -3.56 5.88 23.61
CA GLU A 197 -3.43 6.19 25.03
C GLU A 197 -1.96 6.35 25.41
N ALA A 198 -1.09 5.42 25.00
CA ALA A 198 0.33 5.47 25.28
C ALA A 198 1.01 6.67 24.58
N LEU A 199 0.66 6.94 23.32
CA LEU A 199 1.17 8.09 22.57
C LEU A 199 0.78 9.42 23.21
N MET A 200 -0.39 9.53 23.84
CA MET A 200 -0.78 10.74 24.58
C MET A 200 0.07 10.99 25.83
N GLN A 201 0.67 9.97 26.41
CA GLN A 201 1.44 10.09 27.66
C GLN A 201 2.93 10.37 27.44
N VAL A 202 3.42 10.33 26.20
CA VAL A 202 4.85 10.59 25.91
C VAL A 202 5.21 12.00 26.33
N ARG A 203 6.38 12.20 26.94
CA ARG A 203 6.89 13.53 27.32
C ARG A 203 8.21 13.86 26.64
N SER A 204 8.81 12.86 25.98
CA SER A 204 10.11 12.95 25.34
C SER A 204 10.18 12.05 24.10
N VAL A 205 11.20 12.28 23.26
CA VAL A 205 11.51 11.37 22.16
C VAL A 205 11.91 9.98 22.68
N ASP A 206 12.54 9.92 23.85
CA ASP A 206 12.93 8.67 24.51
C ASP A 206 11.70 7.81 24.89
N ASP A 207 10.61 8.44 25.33
CA ASP A 207 9.35 7.73 25.56
C ASP A 207 8.81 7.08 24.30
N VAL A 208 8.90 7.77 23.15
CA VAL A 208 8.46 7.21 21.87
C VAL A 208 9.28 5.97 21.52
N PHE A 209 10.62 6.04 21.64
CA PHE A 209 11.47 4.89 21.35
C PHE A 209 11.33 3.76 22.35
N ARG A 210 11.07 4.06 23.63
CA ARG A 210 10.71 3.05 24.62
C ARG A 210 9.43 2.34 24.20
N LEU A 211 8.37 3.07 23.83
CA LEU A 211 7.08 2.51 23.45
C LEU A 211 7.13 1.66 22.17
N ILE A 212 7.78 2.13 21.09
CA ILE A 212 7.81 1.33 19.85
C ILE A 212 8.67 0.06 19.96
N ASN A 213 9.46 -0.07 21.03
CA ASN A 213 10.23 -1.28 21.35
C ASN A 213 9.64 -2.05 22.56
N ASP A 214 8.50 -1.61 23.10
CA ASP A 214 7.87 -2.25 24.26
C ASP A 214 7.07 -3.47 23.80
N PRO A 215 7.36 -4.69 24.30
CA PRO A 215 6.63 -5.90 23.94
C PRO A 215 5.14 -5.87 24.35
N GLN A 216 4.72 -4.95 25.23
CA GLN A 216 3.31 -4.75 25.59
C GLN A 216 2.53 -3.96 24.53
N GLN A 217 3.21 -3.22 23.64
CA GLN A 217 2.54 -2.52 22.55
C GLN A 217 2.23 -3.49 21.42
N HIS A 218 0.94 -3.62 21.06
CA HIS A 218 0.51 -4.56 20.02
C HIS A 218 1.22 -4.37 18.67
N TYR A 219 1.62 -3.13 18.37
CA TYR A 219 2.33 -2.77 17.13
C TYR A 219 3.75 -2.25 17.41
N SER A 220 4.40 -2.67 18.50
CA SER A 220 5.86 -2.48 18.60
C SER A 220 6.56 -3.13 17.43
N VAL A 221 7.82 -2.74 17.16
CA VAL A 221 8.60 -3.29 16.04
C VAL A 221 8.60 -4.83 16.08
N ASP A 222 8.85 -5.41 17.25
CA ASP A 222 8.78 -6.87 17.49
C ASP A 222 7.41 -7.48 17.18
N ASN A 223 6.35 -6.90 17.72
CA ASN A 223 5.01 -7.47 17.55
C ASN A 223 4.49 -7.31 16.13
N THR A 224 4.83 -6.23 15.44
CA THR A 224 4.58 -6.08 14.01
C THR A 224 5.28 -7.17 13.20
N LEU A 225 6.50 -7.56 13.57
CA LEU A 225 7.21 -8.66 12.90
C LEU A 225 6.62 -10.03 13.23
N ASN A 226 6.15 -10.25 14.46
CA ASN A 226 5.37 -11.44 14.81
C ASN A 226 4.09 -11.56 13.95
N ILE A 227 3.42 -10.43 13.68
CA ILE A 227 2.28 -10.38 12.77
C ILE A 227 2.70 -10.72 11.33
N VAL A 228 3.80 -10.16 10.82
CA VAL A 228 4.35 -10.48 9.50
C VAL A 228 4.64 -11.99 9.37
N ASN A 229 5.27 -12.59 10.38
CA ASN A 229 5.56 -14.03 10.40
C ASN A 229 4.28 -14.88 10.32
N LYS A 230 3.20 -14.50 11.03
CA LYS A 230 1.91 -15.21 10.94
C LYS A 230 1.35 -15.19 9.52
N HIS A 231 1.43 -14.07 8.81
CA HIS A 231 1.03 -14.00 7.41
C HIS A 231 1.90 -14.89 6.52
N ALA A 232 3.22 -14.86 6.73
CA ALA A 232 4.14 -15.73 5.99
C ALA A 232 3.80 -17.22 6.19
N GLU A 233 3.54 -17.67 7.42
CA GLU A 233 3.13 -19.05 7.72
C GLU A 233 1.83 -19.43 6.98
N ILE A 234 0.82 -18.56 6.98
CA ILE A 234 -0.45 -18.80 6.27
C ILE A 234 -0.22 -18.95 4.75
N LEU A 235 0.74 -18.20 4.19
CA LEU A 235 1.02 -18.19 2.75
C LEU A 235 1.88 -19.37 2.27
N LYS A 236 2.67 -20.00 3.17
CA LYS A 236 3.59 -21.10 2.83
C LYS A 236 2.95 -22.23 2.01
N PRO A 237 1.77 -22.79 2.39
CA PRO A 237 1.14 -23.87 1.63
C PRO A 237 0.75 -23.47 0.20
N TYR A 238 0.45 -22.19 -0.01
CA TYR A 238 0.06 -21.63 -1.31
C TYR A 238 1.26 -21.26 -2.18
N LYS A 239 2.48 -21.24 -1.62
CA LYS A 239 3.72 -20.80 -2.29
C LYS A 239 3.62 -19.38 -2.87
N ILE A 240 2.85 -18.52 -2.19
CA ILE A 240 2.66 -17.11 -2.58
C ILE A 240 3.64 -16.24 -1.79
N PRO A 241 4.54 -15.48 -2.47
CA PRO A 241 5.43 -14.52 -1.82
C PRO A 241 4.68 -13.44 -1.05
N LEU A 242 5.24 -13.05 0.10
CA LEU A 242 4.78 -11.89 0.88
C LEU A 242 5.44 -10.61 0.35
N VAL A 243 4.64 -9.56 0.20
CA VAL A 243 5.10 -8.19 -0.13
C VAL A 243 4.42 -7.17 0.80
N ALA A 244 4.96 -5.96 0.89
CA ALA A 244 4.30 -4.85 1.57
C ALA A 244 3.75 -3.86 0.54
N TYR A 245 2.44 -3.59 0.56
CA TYR A 245 1.83 -2.57 -0.32
C TYR A 245 2.03 -1.14 0.22
N GLU A 246 2.37 -1.03 1.51
CA GLU A 246 2.83 0.15 2.22
C GLU A 246 3.42 -0.29 3.57
N GLY A 247 4.03 0.60 4.34
CA GLY A 247 4.54 0.24 5.67
C GLY A 247 5.58 1.23 6.21
N GLY A 248 6.03 0.99 7.44
CA GLY A 248 6.97 1.85 8.16
C GLY A 248 6.45 2.23 9.54
N GLN A 249 6.67 3.47 9.95
CA GLN A 249 6.14 4.00 11.22
C GLN A 249 4.69 4.49 11.06
N HIS A 250 3.88 4.37 12.10
CA HIS A 250 2.53 4.97 12.20
C HIS A 250 2.39 5.79 13.50
N LEU A 251 3.32 6.71 13.74
CA LEU A 251 3.30 7.63 14.89
C LEU A 251 2.32 8.78 14.63
N VAL A 252 1.03 8.49 14.76
CA VAL A 252 -0.07 9.45 14.57
C VAL A 252 -1.01 9.37 15.76
N HIS A 253 -1.43 10.54 16.25
CA HIS A 253 -2.50 10.63 17.24
C HIS A 253 -3.76 11.26 16.63
N TYR A 254 -4.81 10.47 16.47
CA TYR A 254 -6.00 10.85 15.69
C TYR A 254 -6.89 11.88 16.38
N GLY A 255 -6.72 12.09 17.69
CA GLY A 255 -7.43 13.14 18.44
C GLY A 255 -6.86 14.55 18.27
N THR A 256 -5.78 14.72 17.51
CA THR A 256 -5.15 16.03 17.30
C THR A 256 -5.74 16.77 16.11
N GLN A 257 -5.85 18.10 16.21
CA GLN A 257 -6.35 18.99 15.14
C GLN A 257 -5.24 19.84 14.52
N SER A 258 -4.01 19.77 15.05
CA SER A 258 -2.86 20.53 14.57
C SER A 258 -1.54 19.84 14.88
N LYS A 259 -0.54 20.01 14.00
CA LYS A 259 0.84 19.53 14.22
C LYS A 259 1.53 20.11 15.46
N ARG A 260 1.00 21.21 16.00
CA ARG A 260 1.51 21.86 17.23
C ARG A 260 0.91 21.28 18.51
N GLN A 261 -0.21 20.56 18.40
CA GLN A 261 -0.90 19.99 19.55
C GLN A 261 -0.15 18.76 20.06
N HIS A 262 -0.07 18.60 21.37
CA HIS A 262 0.45 17.39 21.99
C HIS A 262 -0.28 16.12 21.49
N PRO A 263 0.43 15.02 21.13
CA PRO A 263 1.88 14.78 21.24
C PRO A 263 2.66 15.08 19.96
N ASN A 264 2.05 15.70 18.94
CA ASN A 264 2.61 15.82 17.60
C ASN A 264 4.02 16.42 17.52
N PRO A 265 4.41 17.46 18.31
CA PRO A 265 5.78 17.94 18.29
C PRO A 265 6.82 16.87 18.67
N ILE A 266 6.50 15.99 19.63
CA ILE A 266 7.37 14.91 20.07
C ILE A 266 7.43 13.81 19.01
N LEU A 267 6.29 13.44 18.43
CA LEU A 267 6.23 12.43 17.35
C LEU A 267 6.98 12.91 16.09
N ALA A 268 6.91 14.21 15.79
CA ALA A 268 7.70 14.83 14.72
C ALA A 268 9.19 14.74 14.99
N ALA A 269 9.62 15.06 16.22
CA ALA A 269 11.01 14.96 16.63
C ALA A 269 11.52 13.51 16.57
N ALA A 270 10.72 12.54 17.00
CA ALA A 270 11.05 11.12 16.91
C ALA A 270 11.25 10.64 15.46
N ASN A 271 10.50 11.18 14.49
CA ASN A 271 10.68 10.86 13.07
C ASN A 271 12.01 11.39 12.48
N ARG A 272 12.64 12.38 13.14
CA ARG A 272 13.94 12.97 12.73
C ARG A 272 15.11 12.41 13.53
N ASP A 273 14.84 11.72 14.63
CA ASP A 273 15.85 11.14 15.52
C ASP A 273 16.61 9.98 14.82
N PRO A 274 17.94 9.86 14.96
CA PRO A 274 18.72 8.77 14.38
C PRO A 274 18.23 7.36 14.73
N ARG A 275 17.60 7.16 15.90
CA ARG A 275 17.05 5.85 16.30
C ARG A 275 15.92 5.39 15.38
N MET A 276 15.26 6.30 14.66
CA MET A 276 14.25 5.94 13.66
C MET A 276 14.87 5.17 12.48
N GLU A 277 16.13 5.46 12.13
CA GLU A 277 16.85 4.70 11.10
C GLU A 277 17.00 3.23 11.53
N GLN A 278 17.34 2.99 12.80
CA GLN A 278 17.51 1.65 13.34
C GLN A 278 16.17 0.88 13.39
N ALA A 279 15.08 1.54 13.77
CA ALA A 279 13.75 0.93 13.75
C ALA A 279 13.34 0.49 12.33
N TYR A 280 13.63 1.30 11.31
CA TYR A 280 13.38 0.94 9.92
C TYR A 280 14.30 -0.17 9.41
N ILE A 281 15.61 -0.11 9.71
CA ILE A 281 16.56 -1.17 9.34
C ILE A 281 16.07 -2.51 9.88
N ARG A 282 15.67 -2.54 11.15
CA ARG A 282 15.16 -3.73 11.80
C ARG A 282 13.89 -4.26 11.13
N LEU A 283 12.90 -3.39 10.93
CA LEU A 283 11.66 -3.74 10.21
C LEU A 283 11.96 -4.36 8.84
N LEU A 284 12.86 -3.76 8.05
CA LEU A 284 13.19 -4.22 6.70
C LEU A 284 13.97 -5.55 6.70
N GLN A 285 14.94 -5.69 7.60
CA GLN A 285 15.72 -6.91 7.76
C GLN A 285 14.84 -8.08 8.17
N ASP A 286 14.00 -7.89 9.16
CA ASP A 286 13.17 -8.96 9.71
C ASP A 286 11.98 -9.27 8.76
N PHE A 287 11.45 -8.27 8.04
CA PHE A 287 10.53 -8.50 6.93
C PHE A 287 11.14 -9.39 5.84
N ARG A 288 12.41 -9.16 5.48
CA ARG A 288 13.15 -10.02 4.53
C ARG A 288 13.38 -11.43 5.08
N GLN A 289 13.73 -11.54 6.36
CA GLN A 289 13.94 -12.84 7.02
C GLN A 289 12.64 -13.66 7.07
N ALA A 290 11.49 -13.01 7.24
CA ALA A 290 10.17 -13.63 7.15
C ALA A 290 9.78 -14.08 5.72
N GLY A 291 10.65 -13.89 4.73
CA GLY A 291 10.40 -14.23 3.32
C GLY A 291 9.75 -13.11 2.51
N GLY A 292 9.67 -11.90 3.05
CA GLY A 292 9.21 -10.72 2.34
C GLY A 292 10.13 -10.35 1.16
N THR A 293 9.54 -10.08 -0.01
CA THR A 293 10.30 -9.92 -1.28
C THR A 293 10.28 -8.51 -1.86
N LEU A 294 9.31 -7.68 -1.47
CA LEU A 294 9.19 -6.28 -1.87
C LEU A 294 8.58 -5.49 -0.72
N PHE A 295 9.17 -4.34 -0.39
CA PHE A 295 8.66 -3.44 0.64
C PHE A 295 8.36 -2.06 0.06
N MET A 296 7.08 -1.71 -0.10
CA MET A 296 6.71 -0.34 -0.44
C MET A 296 6.68 0.52 0.83
N ALA A 297 7.60 1.47 0.96
CA ALA A 297 7.59 2.39 2.10
C ALA A 297 6.55 3.50 1.91
N PHE A 298 5.71 3.74 2.92
CA PHE A 298 4.80 4.90 2.92
C PHE A 298 5.52 6.09 3.55
N SER A 299 5.82 7.17 2.84
CA SER A 299 5.55 7.43 1.41
C SER A 299 6.67 8.26 0.78
N SER A 300 6.58 8.55 -0.52
CA SER A 300 7.41 9.58 -1.18
C SER A 300 7.41 10.90 -0.38
N PRO A 301 8.36 11.82 -0.63
CA PRO A 301 8.50 13.04 0.17
C PRO A 301 7.17 13.78 0.33
N ARG A 302 6.79 14.03 1.57
CA ARG A 302 5.48 14.58 1.95
C ARG A 302 5.64 15.44 3.18
N ILE A 303 5.02 16.61 3.16
CA ILE A 303 4.99 17.51 4.30
C ILE A 303 4.22 16.89 5.47
N ASN A 304 4.71 17.14 6.68
CA ASN A 304 4.07 16.70 7.91
C ASN A 304 2.78 17.47 8.21
N GLY A 305 1.78 16.76 8.71
CA GLY A 305 0.50 17.32 9.16
C GLY A 305 0.01 16.67 10.45
N HIS A 306 -1.14 17.10 10.97
CA HIS A 306 -1.76 16.43 12.14
C HIS A 306 -2.23 15.01 11.83
N TYR A 307 -2.48 14.70 10.56
CA TYR A 307 -2.72 13.34 10.08
C TYR A 307 -1.45 12.48 9.98
N GLY A 308 -0.28 13.00 10.36
CA GLY A 308 0.95 12.22 10.54
C GLY A 308 2.20 12.72 9.82
N PHE A 309 3.28 11.98 10.07
CA PHE A 309 4.67 12.28 9.69
C PHE A 309 5.20 11.27 8.66
N TRP A 310 4.44 11.04 7.60
CA TRP A 310 4.57 9.85 6.75
C TRP A 310 5.79 9.84 5.83
N GLY A 311 6.07 10.95 5.15
CA GLY A 311 7.06 11.00 4.08
C GLY A 311 8.44 10.50 4.52
N ILE A 312 9.10 9.69 3.68
CA ILE A 312 10.48 9.23 3.94
C ILE A 312 11.47 10.41 3.98
N LYS A 313 11.03 11.54 3.40
CA LYS A 313 11.53 12.90 3.59
C LYS A 313 10.33 13.84 3.76
N GLU A 314 10.54 14.99 4.39
CA GLU A 314 9.54 16.05 4.51
C GLU A 314 9.44 16.89 3.24
N TYR A 315 10.53 16.98 2.49
CA TYR A 315 10.64 17.67 1.21
C TYR A 315 11.73 17.05 0.32
N LEU A 316 11.69 17.32 -1.00
CA LEU A 316 12.49 16.58 -1.99
C LEU A 316 14.01 16.72 -1.79
N ASN A 317 14.48 17.92 -1.50
CA ASN A 317 15.90 18.25 -1.31
C ASN A 317 16.36 18.18 0.16
N GLU A 318 15.60 17.51 1.03
CA GLU A 318 16.01 17.32 2.42
C GLU A 318 17.32 16.52 2.51
N PRO A 319 18.32 17.01 3.26
CA PRO A 319 19.64 16.37 3.35
C PRO A 319 19.54 14.93 3.89
N PRO A 320 20.33 13.98 3.35
CA PRO A 320 20.40 12.61 3.88
C PRO A 320 20.68 12.54 5.39
N ALA A 321 21.50 13.45 5.92
CA ALA A 321 21.81 13.52 7.36
C ALA A 321 20.60 13.77 8.27
N GLN A 322 19.52 14.37 7.73
CA GLN A 322 18.30 14.69 8.48
C GLN A 322 17.14 13.72 8.18
N THR A 323 17.37 12.69 7.35
CA THR A 323 16.31 11.81 6.84
C THR A 323 16.55 10.35 7.23
N PRO A 324 16.38 10.00 8.52
CA PRO A 324 16.70 8.65 9.03
C PRO A 324 15.92 7.55 8.31
N LYS A 325 14.63 7.77 8.00
CA LYS A 325 13.80 6.83 7.24
C LYS A 325 14.34 6.56 5.84
N TYR A 326 14.70 7.63 5.13
CA TYR A 326 15.30 7.54 3.80
C TYR A 326 16.66 6.82 3.83
N ARG A 327 17.53 7.13 4.79
CA ARG A 327 18.83 6.44 4.92
C ARG A 327 18.65 4.93 5.11
N ALA A 328 17.73 4.51 6.00
CA ALA A 328 17.42 3.10 6.20
C ALA A 328 16.98 2.43 4.89
N LEU A 329 16.05 3.05 4.17
CA LEU A 329 15.52 2.51 2.91
C LEU A 329 16.57 2.42 1.80
N THR A 330 17.50 3.38 1.71
CA THR A 330 18.56 3.34 0.68
C THR A 330 19.64 2.30 0.95
N ARG A 331 19.69 1.73 2.16
CA ARG A 331 20.62 0.66 2.52
C ARG A 331 20.08 -0.75 2.20
N PHE A 332 18.79 -0.87 1.91
CA PHE A 332 18.07 -2.13 1.74
C PHE A 332 17.63 -2.35 0.29
#